data_AF-A0A833GH58-F1
#
_entry.id   AF-A0A833GH58-F1
#
_cell.length_a   1.000
_cell.length_b   1.000
_cell.length_c   1.000
_cell.angle_alpha   90.00
_cell.angle_beta   90.00
_cell.angle_gamma   90.00
#
_symmetry.space_group_name_H-M   'P 1'
#
loop_
_entity.id
_entity.type
_entity.pdbx_description
1 polymer ?
#
loop_
_entity_poly.entity_id
_entity_poly.type
_entity_poly.pdbx_seq_one_letter_code
_entity_poly.pdbx_strand_id
1 'polypeptide(L)' 'GVGGVADRPTVRDWPQLPMEEIEDAVNDFAWDLGGSDDLHATAAYRRELVRRLGRRVIEEAARCSN' A
#
# COMPACT_ATOMS: atom_id res chain seq x y z
N GLY A 1 5.52 5.43 3.45
CA GLY A 1 6.33 4.76 2.41
C GLY A 1 6.33 3.26 2.64
N VAL A 2 6.56 2.46 1.59
CA VAL A 2 6.56 0.98 1.66
C VAL A 2 7.94 0.43 1.24
N GLY A 3 8.43 -0.56 1.99
CA GLY A 3 9.68 -1.28 1.72
C GLY A 3 9.55 -2.77 2.03
N GLY A 4 10.36 -3.61 1.36
CA GLY A 4 10.35 -5.07 1.53
C GLY A 4 9.22 -5.82 0.78
N VAL A 5 8.43 -5.11 -0.03
CA VAL A 5 7.32 -5.66 -0.83
C VAL A 5 7.64 -5.68 -2.33
N ALA A 6 8.38 -4.68 -2.80
CA ALA A 6 8.81 -4.56 -4.18
C ALA A 6 10.34 -4.57 -4.25
N ASP A 7 10.88 -4.73 -5.47
CA ASP A 7 12.32 -4.73 -5.75
C ASP A 7 13.02 -3.45 -5.26
N ARG A 8 12.26 -2.37 -5.06
CA ARG A 8 12.75 -1.06 -4.61
C ARG A 8 11.80 -0.46 -3.58
N PRO A 9 12.31 0.13 -2.48
CA PRO A 9 11.46 0.91 -1.58
C PRO A 9 10.82 2.07 -2.34
N THR A 10 9.52 2.26 -2.16
CA THR A 10 8.73 3.27 -2.89
C THR A 10 7.91 4.11 -1.93
N VAL A 11 7.90 5.42 -2.18
CA VAL A 11 7.06 6.39 -1.48
C VAL A 11 6.05 6.93 -2.48
N ARG A 12 4.78 7.01 -2.07
CA ARG A 12 3.72 7.70 -2.78
C ARG A 12 3.14 8.73 -1.85
N ASP A 13 3.11 9.96 -2.32
CA ASP A 13 2.44 11.07 -1.64
C ASP A 13 1.03 11.21 -2.21
N TRP A 14 0.05 11.23 -1.31
CA TRP A 14 -1.34 11.52 -1.64
C TRP A 14 -1.75 12.81 -0.95
N PRO A 15 -2.59 13.66 -1.59
CA PRO A 15 -3.30 14.71 -0.87
C PRO A 15 -4.19 14.09 0.22
N GLN A 16 -4.81 14.90 1.09
CA GLN A 16 -5.84 14.36 1.99
C GLN A 16 -6.99 13.78 1.15
N LEU A 17 -7.02 12.46 1.06
CA LEU A 17 -8.05 11.71 0.38
C LEU A 17 -9.18 11.40 1.37
N PRO A 18 -10.45 11.45 0.93
CA PRO A 18 -11.55 10.94 1.73
C PRO A 18 -11.38 9.43 1.94
N MET A 19 -11.90 8.91 3.07
CA MET A 19 -11.72 7.50 3.47
C MET A 19 -12.22 6.50 2.42
N GLU A 20 -13.26 6.86 1.67
CA GLU A 20 -13.78 6.05 0.56
C GLU A 20 -12.80 5.90 -0.62
N GLU A 21 -11.96 6.91 -0.88
CA GLU A 21 -10.97 6.88 -1.97
C GLU A 21 -9.65 6.21 -1.54
N ILE A 22 -9.43 6.04 -0.23
CA ILE A 22 -8.19 5.45 0.29
C ILE A 22 -8.05 3.99 -0.12
N GLU A 23 -9.14 3.21 -0.15
CA GLU A 23 -9.07 1.81 -0.57
C GLU A 23 -8.62 1.67 -2.02
N ASP A 24 -9.21 2.47 -2.91
CA ASP A 24 -8.87 2.49 -4.34
C ASP A 24 -7.44 3.00 -4.56
N ALA A 25 -7.04 4.08 -3.87
CA ALA A 25 -5.69 4.61 -3.97
C ALA A 25 -4.62 3.59 -3.51
N VAL A 26 -4.87 2.89 -2.41
CA VAL A 26 -3.97 1.83 -1.91
C VAL A 26 -3.96 0.63 -2.86
N ASN A 27 -5.10 0.27 -3.44
CA ASN A 27 -5.20 -0.78 -4.44
C ASN A 27 -4.34 -0.46 -5.68
N ASP A 28 -4.46 0.75 -6.21
CA ASP A 28 -3.71 1.20 -7.38
C ASP A 28 -2.20 1.26 -7.07
N PHE A 29 -1.83 1.75 -5.89
CA PHE A 29 -0.44 1.72 -5.45
C PHE A 29 0.11 0.30 -5.31
N ALA A 30 -0.70 -0.67 -4.84
CA ALA A 30 -0.30 -2.07 -4.83
C ALA A 30 -0.09 -2.61 -6.26
N TRP A 31 -0.87 -2.14 -7.24
CA TRP A 31 -0.64 -2.47 -8.64
C TRP A 31 0.65 -1.87 -9.20
N ASP A 32 0.90 -0.58 -8.90
CA ASP A 32 2.07 0.17 -9.33
C ASP A 32 3.39 -0.33 -8.74
N LEU A 33 3.36 -0.85 -7.51
CA LEU A 33 4.54 -1.43 -6.85
C LEU A 33 5.15 -2.58 -7.65
N GLY A 34 4.37 -3.20 -8.54
CA GLY A 34 4.80 -4.37 -9.27
C GLY A 34 5.00 -5.56 -8.35
N GLY A 35 5.13 -6.72 -8.97
CA GLY A 35 5.46 -7.93 -8.25
C GLY A 35 5.86 -8.94 -9.28
N SER A 36 7.16 -9.08 -9.49
CA SER A 36 7.66 -10.31 -10.08
C SER A 36 7.53 -11.40 -9.04
N ASP A 37 6.92 -12.53 -9.38
CA ASP A 37 6.99 -13.69 -8.49
C ASP A 37 8.46 -13.95 -8.15
N ASP A 38 8.79 -13.97 -6.86
CA ASP A 38 10.12 -14.33 -6.38
C ASP A 38 10.00 -15.58 -5.49
N LEU A 39 11.14 -16.14 -5.10
CA LEU A 39 11.18 -17.36 -4.30
C LEU A 39 10.44 -17.25 -2.95
N HIS A 40 10.10 -16.05 -2.49
CA HIS A 40 9.56 -15.77 -1.17
C HIS A 40 8.04 -15.53 -1.18
N ALA A 41 7.49 -14.92 -2.23
CA ALA A 41 6.07 -14.67 -2.32
C ALA A 41 5.59 -14.45 -3.76
N THR A 42 4.31 -14.77 -4.00
CA THR A 42 3.65 -14.40 -5.25
C THR A 42 3.36 -12.90 -5.29
N ALA A 43 3.29 -12.35 -6.50
CA ALA A 43 2.87 -10.99 -6.75
C ALA A 43 1.51 -10.68 -6.11
N ALA A 44 0.58 -11.64 -6.16
CA ALA A 44 -0.74 -11.52 -5.57
C ALA A 44 -0.69 -11.37 -4.04
N TYR A 45 0.13 -12.19 -3.37
CA TYR A 45 0.27 -12.13 -1.91
C TYR A 45 0.86 -10.79 -1.45
N ARG A 46 1.87 -10.28 -2.16
CA ARG A 46 2.48 -8.98 -1.84
C ARG A 46 1.53 -7.80 -2.04
N ARG A 47 0.71 -7.82 -3.10
CA ARG A 47 -0.35 -6.81 -3.31
C ARG A 47 -1.39 -6.84 -2.19
N GLU A 48 -1.84 -8.03 -1.82
CA GLU A 48 -2.81 -8.20 -0.73
C GLU A 48 -2.26 -7.68 0.60
N LEU A 49 -0.97 -7.92 0.87
CA LEU A 49 -0.30 -7.41 2.06
C LEU A 49 -0.29 -5.87 2.09
N VAL A 50 0.03 -5.21 0.97
CA VAL A 50 -0.01 -3.74 0.86
C VAL A 50 -1.41 -3.20 1.10
N ARG A 51 -2.45 -3.84 0.53
CA ARG A 51 -3.83 -3.41 0.72
C ARG A 51 -4.27 -3.49 2.17
N ARG A 52 -4.00 -4.62 2.84
CA ARG A 52 -4.39 -4.83 4.25
C ARG A 52 -3.65 -3.91 5.20
N LEU A 53 -2.33 -3.78 5.05
CA LEU A 53 -1.52 -2.97 5.95
C LEU A 53 -1.64 -1.48 5.64
N GLY A 54 -1.65 -1.11 4.36
CA GLY A 54 -1.78 0.28 3.90
C GLY A 54 -3.03 0.95 4.44
N ARG A 55 -4.19 0.30 4.30
CA ARG A 55 -5.46 0.80 4.85
C ARG A 55 -5.37 1.06 6.36
N ARG A 56 -4.91 0.08 7.14
CA ARG A 56 -4.82 0.20 8.61
C ARG A 56 -3.89 1.33 9.05
N VAL A 57 -2.75 1.48 8.39
CA VAL A 57 -1.77 2.53 8.73
C VAL A 57 -2.34 3.92 8.43
N ILE A 58 -3.05 4.08 7.31
CA ILE A 58 -3.68 5.37 6.96
C ILE A 58 -4.83 5.69 7.92
N GLU A 59 -5.68 4.72 8.24
CA GLU A 59 -6.75 4.88 9.24
C GLU A 59 -6.19 5.31 10.61
N GLU A 60 -5.09 4.69 11.05
CA GLU A 60 -4.46 5.04 12.32
C GLU A 60 -3.81 6.43 12.28
N ALA A 61 -3.11 6.77 11.18
CA ALA A 61 -2.54 8.11 11.00
C ALA A 61 -3.62 9.20 10.99
N ALA A 62 -4.78 8.93 10.39
CA ALA A 62 -5.94 9.83 10.42
C ALA A 62 -6.51 10.01 11.84
N ARG A 63 -6.50 8.96 12.67
CA ARG A 63 -6.92 9.05 14.09
C ARG A 63 -5.95 9.86 14.93
N CYS A 64 -4.64 9.71 14.72
CA CYS A 64 -3.63 10.42 15.51
C CYS A 64 -3.39 11.88 15.07
N SER A 65 -3.91 12.28 13.92
CA SER A 65 -3.80 13.65 13.39
C SER A 65 -4.98 14.56 13.74
N ASN A 66 -5.96 14.02 14.47
CA ASN A 66 -7.13 14.72 15.00
C ASN A 66 -6.98 14.94 16.51
#